data_AF-A0A962UIB6-F1
#
_entry.id   AF-A0A962UIB6-F1
#
_cell.length_a   1.000
_cell.length_b   1.000
_cell.length_c   1.000
_cell.angle_alpha   90.00
_cell.angle_beta   90.00
_cell.angle_gamma   90.00
#
_symmetry.space_group_name_H-M   'P 1'
#
loop_
_entity.id
_entity.type
_entity.pdbx_description
1 polymer ?
#
loop_
_entity_poly.entity_id
_entity_poly.type
_entity_poly.pdbx_seq_one_letter_code
_entity_poly.pdbx_strand_id
1 'polypeptide(L)'
;MTDKFQPDPPRPTIDDLDPDSATTDRLIAMVRSHREEEEYPTAEQLLGNLPVVLRALCDHVLIGQASALDIAYRLASIIEAIEGYQGTEPPLHTH
;
A
#
# COMPACT_ATOMS: atom_id res chain seq x y z
N MET A 1 -13.52 -24.64 -28.28
CA MET A 1 -12.11 -24.52 -27.90
C MET A 1 -12.08 -23.88 -26.52
N THR A 2 -11.48 -24.55 -25.55
CA THR A 2 -11.48 -24.19 -24.12
C THR A 2 -10.76 -22.85 -23.90
N ASP A 3 -11.50 -21.87 -23.39
CA ASP A 3 -10.94 -20.66 -22.81
C ASP A 3 -10.14 -21.09 -21.57
N LYS A 4 -8.82 -21.12 -21.70
CA LYS A 4 -7.95 -21.48 -20.58
C LYS A 4 -7.95 -20.28 -19.64
N PHE A 5 -8.68 -20.40 -18.53
CA PHE A 5 -8.45 -19.57 -17.35
C PHE A 5 -6.97 -19.65 -17.01
N GLN A 6 -6.22 -18.65 -17.44
CA GLN A 6 -4.83 -18.52 -17.08
C GLN A 6 -4.85 -17.86 -15.70
N PRO A 7 -4.45 -18.55 -14.63
CA PRO A 7 -4.36 -17.92 -13.33
C PRO A 7 -3.39 -16.75 -13.45
N ASP A 8 -3.75 -15.60 -12.88
CA ASP A 8 -2.83 -14.48 -12.78
C ASP A 8 -1.51 -14.97 -12.17
N PRO A 9 -0.35 -14.52 -12.69
CA PRO A 9 0.92 -14.86 -12.09
C PRO A 9 0.89 -14.45 -10.60
N PRO A 10 1.50 -15.25 -9.72
CA PRO A 10 1.49 -14.99 -8.28
C PRO A 10 2.03 -13.58 -8.02
N ARG A 11 1.26 -12.77 -7.28
CA ARG A 11 1.70 -11.43 -6.90
C ARG A 11 2.92 -11.54 -5.98
N PRO A 12 4.00 -10.78 -6.27
CA PRO A 12 5.22 -10.82 -5.47
C PRO A 12 4.95 -10.32 -4.06
N THR A 13 5.41 -11.06 -3.05
CA THR A 13 5.28 -10.70 -1.64
C THR A 13 6.52 -9.94 -1.15
N ILE A 14 6.43 -9.34 0.04
CA ILE A 14 7.57 -8.64 0.67
C ILE A 14 8.75 -9.60 0.86
N ASP A 15 8.47 -10.87 1.17
CA ASP A 15 9.47 -11.92 1.38
C ASP A 15 10.24 -12.28 0.08
N ASP A 16 9.67 -11.97 -1.09
CA ASP A 16 10.32 -12.16 -2.39
C ASP A 16 11.27 -11.00 -2.75
N LEU A 17 11.31 -9.94 -1.94
CA LEU A 17 12.11 -8.76 -2.22
C LEU A 17 13.49 -8.86 -1.59
N ASP A 18 14.51 -8.63 -2.40
CA ASP A 18 15.87 -8.45 -1.93
C ASP A 18 16.01 -7.06 -1.26
N PRO A 19 16.38 -6.99 0.04
CA PRO A 19 16.41 -5.74 0.80
C PRO A 19 17.45 -4.74 0.29
N ASP A 20 18.52 -5.21 -0.34
CA ASP A 20 19.61 -4.38 -0.87
C ASP A 20 19.24 -3.69 -2.20
N SER A 21 18.20 -4.19 -2.89
CA SER A 21 17.68 -3.63 -4.14
C SER A 21 16.26 -3.07 -4.02
N ALA A 22 15.69 -3.07 -2.81
CA ALA A 22 14.39 -2.49 -2.52
C ALA A 22 14.44 -0.96 -2.62
N THR A 23 13.55 -0.38 -3.43
CA THR A 23 13.33 1.07 -3.52
C THR A 23 11.91 1.41 -3.08
N THR A 24 11.71 2.63 -2.56
CA THR A 24 10.39 3.11 -2.17
C THR A 24 9.39 3.04 -3.32
N ASP A 25 9.78 3.43 -4.54
CA ASP A 25 8.93 3.34 -5.73
C ASP A 25 8.49 1.91 -6.04
N ARG A 26 9.39 0.93 -5.86
CA ARG A 26 9.08 -0.48 -6.08
C ARG A 26 8.10 -1.01 -5.03
N LEU A 27 8.25 -0.59 -3.77
CA LEU A 27 7.31 -0.93 -2.70
C LEU A 27 5.94 -0.28 -2.96
N ILE A 28 5.89 0.98 -3.41
CA ILE A 28 4.63 1.66 -3.81
C ILE A 28 3.96 0.92 -4.96
N ALA A 29 4.72 0.50 -5.98
CA ALA A 29 4.19 -0.30 -7.09
C ALA A 29 3.61 -1.66 -6.63
N MET A 30 4.27 -2.33 -5.67
CA MET A 30 3.76 -3.55 -5.05
C MET A 30 2.50 -3.32 -4.21
N VAL A 31 2.44 -2.22 -3.45
CA VAL A 31 1.22 -1.85 -2.72
C VAL A 31 0.06 -1.66 -3.70
N ARG A 32 0.28 -0.95 -4.80
CA ARG A 32 -0.74 -0.72 -5.84
C ARG A 32 -1.26 -2.02 -6.43
N SER A 33 -0.39 -2.98 -6.76
CA SER A 33 -0.82 -4.26 -7.32
C SER A 33 -1.58 -5.12 -6.30
N HIS A 34 -1.25 -5.01 -5.01
CA HIS A 34 -2.00 -5.70 -3.94
C HIS A 34 -3.37 -5.05 -3.68
N ARG A 35 -3.51 -3.77 -4.01
CA ARG A 35 -4.67 -2.94 -3.71
C ARG A 35 -5.81 -3.06 -4.72
N GLU A 36 -5.61 -3.72 -5.85
CA GLU A 36 -6.63 -3.94 -6.89
C GLU A 36 -7.89 -4.65 -6.38
N GLU A 37 -7.88 -5.21 -5.16
CA GLU A 37 -8.99 -5.93 -4.53
C GLU A 37 -9.59 -5.24 -3.29
N GLU A 38 -9.10 -4.07 -2.86
CA GLU A 38 -9.54 -3.41 -1.63
C GLU A 38 -10.04 -1.97 -1.85
N GLU A 39 -11.18 -1.63 -1.26
CA GLU A 39 -11.75 -0.29 -1.32
C GLU A 39 -10.94 0.70 -0.45
N TYR A 40 -10.64 1.87 -1.01
CA TYR A 40 -9.93 2.93 -0.29
C TYR A 40 -10.78 3.45 0.89
N PRO A 41 -10.23 3.57 2.11
CA PRO A 41 -10.86 4.42 3.13
C PRO A 41 -10.95 5.86 2.62
N THR A 42 -11.97 6.61 3.05
CA THR A 42 -12.09 8.02 2.64
C THR A 42 -10.91 8.84 3.16
N ALA A 43 -10.58 9.97 2.54
CA ALA A 43 -9.46 10.80 3.02
C ALA A 43 -9.64 11.30 4.43
N GLU A 44 -10.88 11.61 4.84
CA GLU A 44 -11.18 12.03 6.21
C GLU A 44 -10.88 10.90 7.19
N GLN A 45 -11.19 9.66 6.81
CA GLN A 45 -10.85 8.47 7.60
C GLN A 45 -9.35 8.21 7.60
N LEU A 46 -8.68 8.35 6.45
CA LEU A 46 -7.24 8.14 6.34
C LEU A 46 -6.47 9.16 7.17
N LEU A 47 -6.76 10.46 7.00
CA LEU A 47 -6.10 11.56 7.71
C LEU A 47 -6.49 11.58 9.18
N GLY A 48 -7.74 11.26 9.52
CA GLY A 48 -8.21 11.15 10.90
C GLY A 48 -7.55 10.00 11.68
N ASN A 49 -7.25 8.89 11.00
CA ASN A 49 -6.59 7.73 11.61
C ASN A 49 -5.06 7.74 11.46
N LEU A 50 -4.48 8.61 10.62
CA LEU A 50 -3.05 8.64 10.34
C LEU A 50 -2.19 8.73 11.62
N PRO A 51 -2.49 9.59 12.62
CA PRO A 51 -1.71 9.62 13.85
C PRO A 51 -1.78 8.31 14.65
N VAL A 52 -2.91 7.58 14.58
CA VAL A 52 -3.08 6.28 15.25
C VAL A 52 -2.24 5.22 14.55
N VAL A 53 -2.29 5.17 13.22
CA VAL A 53 -1.52 4.23 12.40
C VAL A 53 -0.01 4.47 12.59
N LEU A 54 0.44 5.72 12.59
CA LEU A 54 1.84 6.07 12.80
C LEU A 54 2.32 5.69 14.21
N ARG A 55 1.50 5.91 15.26
CA ARG A 55 1.84 5.46 16.62
C ARG A 55 1.97 3.94 16.70
N ALA A 56 1.01 3.20 16.13
CA ALA A 56 1.07 1.75 16.09
C ALA A 56 2.32 1.24 15.34
N LEU A 57 2.72 1.92 14.26
CA LEU A 57 3.97 1.62 13.55
C LEU A 57 5.19 1.87 14.44
N CYS A 58 5.23 2.99 15.17
CA CYS A 58 6.31 3.27 16.12
C CYS A 58 6.40 2.21 17.22
N ASP A 59 5.27 1.82 17.82
CA ASP A 59 5.25 0.79 18.87
C ASP A 59 5.76 -0.55 18.31
N HIS A 60 5.37 -0.90 17.07
CA HIS A 60 5.84 -2.11 16.41
C HIS A 60 7.36 -2.12 16.17
N VAL A 61 7.94 -0.97 15.78
CA VAL A 61 9.39 -0.79 15.67
C VAL A 61 10.06 -0.96 17.03
N LEU A 62 9.51 -0.34 18.08
CA LEU A 62 10.10 -0.36 19.43
C LEU A 62 10.05 -1.76 20.07
N ILE A 63 9.08 -2.59 19.73
CA ILE A 63 8.99 -3.98 20.19
C ILE A 63 10.00 -4.89 19.45
N GLY A 64 10.58 -4.42 18.34
CA GLY A 64 11.60 -5.17 17.57
C GLY A 64 11.04 -6.35 16.79
N GLN A 65 9.73 -6.34 16.50
CA GLN A 65 9.04 -7.42 15.79
C GLN A 65 9.02 -7.26 14.26
N ALA A 66 9.55 -6.16 13.75
CA ALA A 66 9.54 -5.84 12.32
C ALA A 66 10.96 -5.78 11.76
N SER A 67 11.16 -6.35 10.57
CA SER A 67 12.38 -6.07 9.80
C SER A 67 12.34 -4.65 9.24
N ALA A 68 13.50 -4.12 8.84
CA ALA A 68 13.58 -2.83 8.17
C ALA A 68 12.74 -2.79 6.88
N LEU A 69 12.63 -3.93 6.19
CA LEU A 69 11.85 -4.06 4.96
C LEU A 69 10.34 -4.05 5.22
N ASP A 70 9.88 -4.67 6.31
CA ASP A 70 8.47 -4.62 6.73
C ASP A 70 8.03 -3.18 7.04
N ILE A 71 8.89 -2.44 7.73
CA ILE A 71 8.64 -1.02 8.05
C ILE A 71 8.64 -0.18 6.77
N ALA A 72 9.59 -0.41 5.87
CA ALA A 72 9.65 0.30 4.59
C ALA A 72 8.39 0.04 3.74
N TYR A 73 7.91 -1.20 3.70
CA TYR A 73 6.68 -1.55 3.01
C TYR A 73 5.45 -0.87 3.64
N ARG A 74 5.36 -0.86 4.97
CA ARG A 74 4.24 -0.21 5.67
C ARG A 74 4.22 1.31 5.43
N LEU A 75 5.39 1.94 5.40
CA LEU A 75 5.52 3.35 5.05
C LEU A 75 5.12 3.61 3.59
N ALA A 76 5.56 2.76 2.65
CA ALA A 76 5.15 2.85 1.24
C ALA A 76 3.63 2.75 1.09
N SER A 77 2.97 1.89 1.86
CA SER A 77 1.51 1.76 1.87
C SER A 77 0.80 3.03 2.36
N ILE A 78 1.33 3.67 3.41
CA ILE A 78 0.79 4.95 3.91
C ILE A 78 0.98 6.06 2.86
N ILE A 79 2.17 6.16 2.25
CA ILE A 79 2.47 7.15 1.20
C ILE A 79 1.51 6.97 0.03
N GLU A 80 1.38 5.75 -0.48
CA GLU A 80 0.50 5.43 -1.60
C GLU A 80 -0.96 5.74 -1.28
N ALA A 81 -1.42 5.47 -0.06
CA ALA A 81 -2.79 5.81 0.35
C ALA A 81 -3.06 7.32 0.41
N ILE A 82 -2.06 8.12 0.80
CA ILE A 82 -2.15 9.59 0.83
C ILE A 82 -2.08 10.16 -0.60
N GLU A 83 -1.18 9.64 -1.44
CA GLU A 83 -1.00 10.10 -2.82
C GLU A 83 -2.13 9.67 -3.75
N GLY A 84 -2.60 8.42 -3.66
CA GLY A 84 -3.68 7.87 -4.46
C GLY A 84 -5.00 8.62 -4.27
N TYR A 85 -5.20 9.24 -3.11
CA TYR A 85 -6.33 10.13 -2.86
C TYR A 85 -6.28 11.43 -3.69
N GLN A 86 -5.09 12.01 -3.94
CA GLN A 86 -4.95 13.25 -4.72
C GLN A 86 -5.39 13.11 -6.19
N GLY A 87 -5.70 11.90 -6.65
CA GLY A 87 -6.16 11.60 -8.02
C GLY A 87 -7.67 11.48 -8.20
N THR A 88 -8.48 11.55 -7.13
CA THR A 88 -9.95 11.42 -7.23
C THR A 88 -10.64 12.74 -6.89
N GLU A 89 -10.49 13.74 -7.74
CA GLU A 89 -11.49 14.82 -7.82
C GLU A 89 -12.76 14.22 -8.46
N PRO A 90 -13.93 14.23 -7.79
CA PRO A 90 -15.17 13.83 -8.43
C PRO A 90 -15.44 14.79 -9.60
N PRO A 91 -15.94 14.28 -10.75
CA PRO A 91 -16.27 15.15 -11.87
C PRO A 91 -17.26 16.21 -11.39
N LEU A 92 -16.90 17.48 -11.58
CA LEU A 92 -17.80 18.61 -11.39
C LEU A 92 -18.94 18.45 -12.41
N HIS A 93 -20.03 17.80 -11.99
CA HIS A 93 -21.29 17.83 -12.72
C HIS A 93 -21.92 19.21 -12.51
N THR A 94 -21.49 20.16 -13.34
CA THR A 94 -22.19 21.43 -13.53
C THR A 94 -23.43 21.15 -14.36
N HIS A 95 -24.61 21.40 -13.80
CA HIS A 95 -25.90 21.22 -14.46
C HIS A 95 -26.68 22.53 -14.54
#